data_AF-A0A954NLJ4-F1
#
_entry.id   AF-A0A954NLJ4-F1
#
_cell.length_a   1.000
_cell.length_b   1.000
_cell.length_c   1.000
_cell.angle_alpha   90.00
_cell.angle_beta   90.00
_cell.angle_gamma   90.00
#
_symmetry.space_group_name_H-M   'P 1'
#
loop_
_entity.id
_entity.type
_entity.pdbx_description
1 polymer ?
#
loop_
_entity_poly.entity_id
_entity_poly.type
_entity_poly.pdbx_seq_one_letter_code
_entity_poly.pdbx_strand_id
1 'polypeptide(L)'
;PIKVNVRIVSATNRDLEEAIEAGTFRRDLYHRLKVVTIVLPNLKDRSQDIPLLLDHFIKQFAKQHDKTIKSMSTAARRRLIAFDWPGNVRQLRNVVESMVVVDFDGVLDVDDLPDELSDSADTSGSAPAGSLSSLVGKSLSDVEGLFIAETLQATGGNREEAAAMLGIG
;
A
#
# COMPACT_ATOMS: atom_id res chain seq x y z
N PRO A 1 -19.43 -23.85 -45.56
CA PRO A 1 -19.31 -23.71 -44.09
C PRO A 1 -18.37 -24.78 -43.50
N ILE A 2 -17.31 -24.36 -42.82
CA ILE A 2 -16.34 -25.27 -42.18
C ILE A 2 -16.83 -25.56 -40.76
N LYS A 3 -16.93 -26.84 -40.38
CA LYS A 3 -17.25 -27.22 -39.00
C LYS A 3 -16.02 -26.98 -38.12
N VAL A 4 -16.20 -26.19 -37.06
CA VAL A 4 -15.18 -25.95 -36.03
C VAL A 4 -15.74 -26.28 -34.66
N ASN A 5 -14.87 -26.78 -33.78
CA ASN A 5 -15.15 -27.00 -32.37
C ASN A 5 -14.27 -26.04 -31.56
N VAL A 6 -14.90 -25.16 -30.77
CA VAL A 6 -14.21 -24.08 -30.04
C VAL A 6 -14.73 -23.98 -28.61
N ARG A 7 -13.81 -23.72 -27.68
CA ARG A 7 -14.12 -23.31 -26.31
C ARG A 7 -13.86 -21.81 -26.18
N ILE A 8 -14.89 -21.06 -25.81
CA ILE A 8 -14.81 -19.61 -25.64
C ILE A 8 -14.54 -19.31 -24.17
N VAL A 9 -13.55 -18.45 -23.90
CA VAL A 9 -13.30 -17.85 -22.58
C VAL A 9 -13.25 -16.34 -22.78
N SER A 10 -14.04 -15.61 -21.99
CA SER A 10 -14.13 -14.15 -22.05
C SER A 10 -13.95 -13.56 -20.66
N ALA A 11 -13.32 -12.38 -20.58
CA ALA A 11 -13.17 -11.62 -19.34
C ALA A 11 -13.46 -10.14 -19.61
N THR A 12 -14.00 -9.44 -18.61
CA THR A 12 -14.32 -8.02 -18.67
C THR A 12 -14.14 -7.41 -17.28
N ASN A 13 -13.73 -6.15 -17.23
CA ASN A 13 -13.72 -5.33 -16.01
C ASN A 13 -14.92 -4.38 -15.92
N ARG A 14 -15.79 -4.38 -16.95
CA ARG A 14 -17.01 -3.58 -17.01
C ARG A 14 -18.20 -4.41 -16.59
N ASP A 15 -19.16 -3.76 -15.94
CA ASP A 15 -20.47 -4.35 -15.72
C ASP A 15 -21.22 -4.45 -17.07
N LEU A 16 -21.51 -5.68 -17.47
CA LEU A 16 -22.20 -5.95 -18.72
C LEU A 16 -23.71 -5.75 -18.60
N GLU A 17 -24.29 -5.82 -17.41
CA GLU A 17 -25.72 -5.56 -17.18
C GLU A 17 -26.00 -4.08 -17.39
N GLU A 18 -25.20 -3.19 -16.78
CA GLU A 18 -25.26 -1.75 -17.03
C GLU A 18 -25.01 -1.41 -18.51
N ALA A 19 -24.06 -2.10 -19.16
CA ALA A 19 -23.75 -1.87 -20.57
C ALA A 19 -24.91 -2.27 -21.52
N ILE A 20 -25.71 -3.27 -21.13
CA ILE A 20 -26.93 -3.66 -21.85
C ILE A 20 -28.01 -2.59 -21.68
N GLU A 21 -28.20 -2.08 -20.45
CA GLU A 21 -29.16 -1.00 -20.17
C GLU A 21 -28.81 0.28 -20.93
N ALA A 22 -27.53 0.61 -21.04
CA ALA A 22 -27.02 1.73 -21.83
C ALA A 22 -27.08 1.49 -23.36
N GLY A 23 -27.52 0.31 -23.83
CA GLY A 23 -27.59 -0.03 -25.25
C GLY A 23 -26.24 -0.24 -25.94
N THR A 24 -25.15 -0.23 -25.17
CA THR A 24 -23.77 -0.39 -25.69
C THR A 24 -23.34 -1.85 -25.80
N PHE A 25 -24.10 -2.77 -25.20
CA PHE A 25 -23.83 -4.20 -25.26
C PHE A 25 -25.04 -5.03 -25.69
N ARG A 26 -24.78 -6.08 -26.46
CA ARG A 26 -25.80 -6.97 -27.01
C ARG A 26 -26.28 -7.99 -25.97
N ARG A 27 -27.57 -7.92 -25.64
CA ARG A 27 -28.22 -8.83 -24.69
C ARG A 27 -28.13 -10.30 -25.09
N ASP A 28 -28.26 -10.61 -26.38
CA ASP A 28 -28.21 -11.99 -26.87
C ASP A 28 -26.81 -12.61 -26.78
N LEU A 29 -25.76 -11.79 -26.98
CA LEU A 29 -24.37 -12.22 -26.78
C LEU A 29 -24.06 -12.43 -25.30
N TYR A 30 -24.55 -11.54 -24.43
CA TYR A 30 -24.37 -11.65 -22.99
C TYR A 30 -24.87 -13.00 -22.45
N HIS A 31 -26.07 -13.43 -22.82
CA HIS A 31 -26.61 -14.72 -22.36
C HIS A 31 -25.86 -15.93 -22.92
N ARG A 32 -25.15 -15.79 -24.05
CA ARG A 32 -24.28 -16.85 -24.59
C ARG A 32 -22.92 -16.93 -23.90
N LEU A 33 -22.43 -15.81 -23.37
CA LEU A 33 -21.16 -15.75 -22.64
C LEU A 33 -21.35 -16.07 -21.15
N LYS A 34 -22.42 -15.58 -20.52
CA LYS A 34 -22.73 -15.77 -19.09
C LYS A 34 -23.35 -17.14 -18.82
N VAL A 35 -22.60 -18.21 -19.11
CA VAL A 35 -22.98 -19.59 -18.78
C VAL A 35 -22.35 -20.01 -17.43
N VAL A 36 -21.04 -19.81 -17.30
CA VAL A 36 -20.30 -20.02 -16.05
C VAL A 36 -19.48 -18.77 -15.80
N THR A 37 -19.78 -18.06 -14.72
CA THR A 37 -19.09 -16.81 -14.35
C THR A 37 -18.17 -17.07 -13.17
N ILE A 38 -16.92 -16.64 -13.30
CA ILE A 38 -15.96 -16.59 -12.21
C ILE A 38 -15.74 -15.13 -11.87
N VAL A 39 -16.16 -14.73 -10.67
CA VAL A 39 -15.89 -13.39 -10.14
C VAL A 39 -14.48 -13.39 -9.57
N LEU A 40 -13.62 -12.51 -10.08
CA LEU A 40 -12.29 -12.31 -9.53
C LEU A 40 -12.38 -11.33 -8.35
N PRO A 41 -12.08 -11.77 -7.12
CA PRO A 41 -12.03 -10.87 -5.97
C PRO A 41 -10.87 -9.90 -6.09
N ASN A 42 -10.99 -8.76 -5.43
CA ASN A 42 -9.88 -7.82 -5.30
C ASN A 42 -8.81 -8.41 -4.37
N LEU A 43 -7.59 -7.89 -4.49
CA LEU A 43 -6.47 -8.27 -3.65
C LEU A 43 -6.72 -7.91 -2.18
N LYS A 44 -7.43 -6.80 -1.91
CA LYS A 44 -7.86 -6.41 -0.56
C LYS A 44 -8.67 -7.49 0.14
N ASP A 45 -9.57 -8.16 -0.59
CA ASP A 45 -10.41 -9.24 -0.06
C ASP A 45 -9.60 -10.54 0.18
N ARG A 46 -8.36 -10.59 -0.30
CA ARG A 46 -7.43 -11.73 -0.22
C ARG A 46 -6.05 -11.29 0.27
N SER A 47 -6.01 -10.43 1.28
CA SER A 47 -4.76 -9.93 1.86
C SER A 47 -3.82 -11.05 2.37
N GLN A 48 -4.37 -12.19 2.76
CA GLN A 48 -3.62 -13.39 3.15
C GLN A 48 -2.71 -13.97 2.05
N ASP A 49 -3.00 -13.67 0.78
CA ASP A 49 -2.21 -14.14 -0.36
C ASP A 49 -1.07 -13.17 -0.72
N ILE A 50 -1.09 -11.94 -0.20
CA ILE A 50 -0.06 -10.92 -0.45
C ILE A 50 1.34 -11.46 -0.08
N PRO A 51 1.57 -12.08 1.10
CA PRO A 51 2.86 -12.68 1.44
C PRO A 51 3.41 -13.62 0.36
N LEU A 52 2.57 -14.49 -0.19
CA LEU A 52 2.98 -15.46 -1.20
C LEU A 52 3.29 -14.79 -2.54
N LEU A 53 2.49 -13.78 -2.91
CA LEU A 53 2.73 -12.98 -4.11
C LEU A 53 4.02 -12.17 -4.00
N LEU A 54 4.30 -11.58 -2.85
CA LEU A 54 5.55 -10.86 -2.58
C LEU A 54 6.74 -11.79 -2.79
N ASP A 55 6.73 -12.96 -2.14
CA ASP A 55 7.84 -13.92 -2.25
C ASP A 55 8.04 -14.40 -3.70
N HIS A 56 6.95 -14.52 -4.48
CA HIS A 56 7.02 -14.86 -5.90
C HIS A 56 7.63 -13.74 -6.74
N PHE A 57 7.14 -12.51 -6.60
CA PHE A 57 7.61 -11.36 -7.38
C PHE A 57 9.05 -10.99 -7.05
N ILE A 58 9.45 -11.01 -5.78
CA ILE A 58 10.84 -10.75 -5.38
C ILE A 58 11.77 -11.73 -6.08
N LYS A 59 11.46 -13.04 -6.07
CA LYS A 59 12.28 -14.05 -6.76
C LYS A 59 12.32 -13.83 -8.28
N GLN A 60 11.18 -13.49 -8.87
CA GLN A 60 11.08 -13.23 -10.31
C GLN A 60 11.95 -12.04 -10.71
N PHE A 61 11.84 -10.92 -10.01
CA PHE A 61 12.55 -9.68 -10.33
C PHE A 61 14.03 -9.72 -9.94
N ALA A 62 14.37 -10.34 -8.81
CA ALA A 62 15.77 -10.59 -8.45
C ALA A 62 16.50 -11.33 -9.59
N LYS A 63 15.88 -12.37 -10.15
CA LYS A 63 16.42 -13.09 -11.31
C LYS A 63 16.43 -12.25 -12.59
N GLN A 64 15.40 -11.45 -12.84
CA GLN A 64 15.29 -10.63 -14.05
C GLN A 64 16.32 -9.48 -14.08
N HIS A 65 16.66 -8.91 -12.93
CA HIS A 65 17.60 -7.80 -12.78
C HIS A 65 19.01 -8.24 -12.35
N ASP A 66 19.27 -9.54 -12.27
CA ASP A 66 20.55 -10.12 -11.80
C ASP A 66 20.98 -9.58 -10.42
N LYS A 67 20.00 -9.36 -9.54
CA LYS A 67 20.19 -8.87 -8.16
C LYS A 67 20.02 -9.99 -7.15
N THR A 68 20.79 -9.91 -6.07
CA THR A 68 20.68 -10.84 -4.94
C THR A 68 19.92 -10.18 -3.79
N ILE A 69 18.62 -10.44 -3.71
CA ILE A 69 17.79 -10.01 -2.58
C ILE A 69 17.88 -11.07 -1.47
N LYS A 70 18.40 -10.68 -0.30
CA LYS A 70 18.57 -11.56 0.86
C LYS A 70 17.29 -11.66 1.67
N SER A 71 16.64 -10.53 1.91
CA SER A 71 15.46 -10.45 2.77
C SER A 71 14.67 -9.17 2.52
N MET A 72 13.45 -9.13 3.03
CA MET A 72 12.63 -7.93 3.13
C MET A 72 12.40 -7.64 4.62
N SER A 73 12.47 -6.38 5.01
CA SER A 73 12.24 -5.97 6.40
C SER A 73 10.81 -6.26 6.83
N THR A 74 10.63 -6.57 8.11
CA THR A 74 9.28 -6.81 8.68
C THR A 74 8.41 -5.56 8.56
N ALA A 75 9.00 -4.37 8.62
CA ALA A 75 8.29 -3.10 8.49
C ALA A 75 7.74 -2.92 7.07
N ALA A 76 8.58 -3.11 6.04
CA ALA A 76 8.17 -3.06 4.64
C ALA A 76 7.07 -4.10 4.33
N ARG A 77 7.26 -5.34 4.82
CA ARG A 77 6.27 -6.42 4.63
C ARG A 77 4.92 -6.08 5.25
N ARG A 78 4.91 -5.50 6.46
CA ARG A 78 3.66 -5.09 7.13
C ARG A 78 2.94 -4.00 6.35
N ARG A 79 3.67 -3.01 5.83
CA ARG A 79 3.05 -1.93 5.02
C ARG A 79 2.43 -2.47 3.75
N LEU A 80 3.14 -3.36 3.04
CA LEU A 80 2.62 -3.99 1.82
C LEU A 80 1.37 -4.85 2.08
N ILE A 81 1.27 -5.50 3.26
CA ILE A 81 0.09 -6.28 3.64
C ILE A 81 -1.08 -5.38 4.05
N ALA A 82 -0.80 -4.28 4.75
CA ALA A 82 -1.82 -3.36 5.26
C ALA A 82 -2.43 -2.44 4.18
N PHE A 83 -1.79 -2.31 3.03
CA PHE A 83 -2.24 -1.44 1.96
C PHE A 83 -3.46 -2.01 1.20
N ASP A 84 -4.31 -1.11 0.72
CA ASP A 84 -5.59 -1.46 0.09
C ASP A 84 -5.50 -1.92 -1.38
N TRP A 85 -4.37 -1.67 -2.04
CA TRP A 85 -4.09 -2.09 -3.42
C TRP A 85 -5.22 -1.79 -4.43
N PRO A 86 -5.58 -0.52 -4.69
CA PRO A 86 -6.60 -0.17 -5.67
C PRO A 86 -6.28 -0.68 -7.09
N GLY A 87 -5.01 -0.79 -7.45
CA GLY A 87 -4.57 -1.39 -8.72
C GLY A 87 -4.38 -2.91 -8.67
N ASN A 88 -4.86 -3.57 -7.61
CA ASN A 88 -4.79 -5.02 -7.39
C ASN A 88 -3.35 -5.57 -7.52
N VAL A 89 -3.23 -6.83 -7.92
CA VAL A 89 -1.96 -7.54 -8.13
C VAL A 89 -1.01 -6.80 -9.08
N ARG A 90 -1.52 -6.01 -10.02
CA ARG A 90 -0.67 -5.24 -10.95
C ARG A 90 0.08 -4.13 -10.22
N GLN A 91 -0.59 -3.41 -9.33
CA GLN A 91 0.08 -2.38 -8.51
C GLN A 91 1.09 -3.03 -7.56
N LEU A 92 0.70 -4.10 -6.86
CA LEU A 92 1.62 -4.87 -6.00
C LEU A 92 2.89 -5.28 -6.76
N ARG A 93 2.72 -5.88 -7.94
CA ARG A 93 3.83 -6.29 -8.80
C ARG A 93 4.76 -5.11 -9.14
N ASN A 94 4.20 -3.99 -9.58
CA ASN A 94 4.98 -2.81 -9.97
C ASN A 94 5.76 -2.22 -8.80
N VAL A 95 5.14 -2.17 -7.61
CA VAL A 95 5.81 -1.70 -6.39
C VAL A 95 6.99 -2.60 -6.05
N VAL A 96 6.79 -3.92 -6.04
CA VAL A 96 7.87 -4.87 -5.74
C VAL A 96 9.00 -4.79 -6.78
N GLU A 97 8.66 -4.65 -8.06
CA GLU A 97 9.65 -4.44 -9.13
C GLU A 97 10.48 -3.18 -8.87
N SER A 98 9.82 -2.07 -8.54
CA SER A 98 10.47 -0.80 -8.20
C SER A 98 11.40 -0.96 -7.00
N MET A 99 10.95 -1.59 -5.91
CA MET A 99 11.78 -1.83 -4.73
C MET A 99 13.03 -2.64 -5.08
N VAL A 100 12.89 -3.70 -5.88
CA VAL A 100 14.04 -4.50 -6.34
C VAL A 100 14.99 -3.68 -7.20
N VAL A 101 14.50 -2.76 -8.04
CA VAL A 101 15.34 -1.90 -8.89
C VAL A 101 16.08 -0.84 -8.08
N VAL A 102 15.44 -0.26 -7.06
CA VAL A 102 16.03 0.79 -6.21
C VAL A 102 17.00 0.22 -5.18
N ASP A 103 16.77 -1.00 -4.69
CA ASP A 103 17.62 -1.64 -3.68
C ASP A 103 19.11 -1.68 -4.06
N PHE A 104 19.98 -1.33 -3.11
CA PHE A 104 21.44 -1.35 -3.28
C PHE A 104 22.16 -2.28 -2.29
N ASP A 105 21.53 -2.68 -1.18
CA ASP A 105 22.18 -3.43 -0.09
C ASP A 105 21.70 -4.90 0.00
N GLY A 106 20.71 -5.26 -0.82
CA GLY A 106 20.13 -6.60 -0.88
C GLY A 106 19.05 -6.82 0.18
N VAL A 107 18.59 -5.78 0.88
CA VAL A 107 17.55 -5.84 1.90
C VAL A 107 16.46 -4.82 1.57
N LEU A 108 15.31 -5.32 1.13
CA LEU A 108 14.17 -4.46 0.81
C LEU A 108 13.58 -3.85 2.09
N ASP A 109 13.70 -2.55 2.27
CA ASP A 109 13.21 -1.84 3.46
C ASP A 109 12.16 -0.77 3.11
N VAL A 110 11.73 -0.03 4.12
CA VAL A 110 10.70 1.01 4.01
C VAL A 110 11.16 2.16 3.12
N ASP A 111 12.46 2.42 3.06
CA ASP A 111 13.05 3.50 2.24
C ASP A 111 12.99 3.20 0.73
N ASP A 112 12.78 1.93 0.35
CA ASP A 112 12.59 1.52 -1.04
C ASP A 112 11.14 1.62 -1.50
N LEU A 113 10.20 1.88 -0.59
CA LEU A 113 8.78 2.00 -0.91
C LEU A 113 8.50 3.32 -1.64
N PRO A 114 7.61 3.31 -2.65
CA PRO A 114 7.09 4.54 -3.24
C PRO A 114 6.35 5.40 -2.20
N ASP A 115 6.32 6.72 -2.42
CA ASP A 115 5.70 7.71 -1.53
C ASP A 115 4.22 7.39 -1.17
N GLU A 116 3.47 6.77 -2.08
CA GLU A 116 2.07 6.36 -1.82
C GLU A 116 1.95 5.36 -0.64
N LEU A 117 3.01 4.58 -0.40
CA LEU A 117 3.15 3.59 0.66
C LEU A 117 3.99 4.08 1.85
N SER A 118 4.69 5.21 1.70
CA SER A 118 5.42 5.83 2.80
C SER A 118 4.47 6.48 3.81
N ASP A 119 3.40 7.11 3.32
CA ASP A 119 2.51 8.00 4.09
C ASP A 119 1.27 7.30 4.68
N SER A 120 0.95 6.10 4.19
CA SER A 120 -0.30 5.40 4.55
C SER A 120 -0.27 4.72 5.93
N ALA A 121 0.81 4.88 6.71
CA ALA A 121 0.91 4.32 8.06
C ALA A 121 0.33 5.21 9.19
N ASP A 122 -0.02 6.48 8.92
CA ASP A 122 -0.47 7.41 9.96
C ASP A 122 -1.99 7.66 10.02
N THR A 123 -2.81 6.96 9.22
CA THR A 123 -4.28 7.17 9.21
C THR A 123 -5.06 6.19 10.09
N SER A 124 -4.40 5.30 10.83
CA SER A 124 -5.03 4.50 11.89
C SER A 124 -4.64 5.00 13.29
N GLY A 125 -5.36 6.01 13.78
CA GLY A 125 -5.78 6.07 15.18
C GLY A 125 -4.79 6.52 16.27
N SER A 126 -3.58 6.95 15.94
CA SER A 126 -2.74 7.75 16.83
C SER A 126 -1.72 8.47 15.98
N ALA A 127 -1.93 9.75 15.71
CA ALA A 127 -0.86 10.58 15.18
C ALA A 127 0.35 10.42 16.13
N PRO A 128 1.56 10.08 15.63
CA PRO A 128 2.74 10.25 16.44
C PRO A 128 2.77 11.73 16.84
N ALA A 129 2.84 12.00 18.13
CA ALA A 129 2.76 13.34 18.72
C ALA A 129 3.96 14.25 18.37
N GLY A 130 4.59 14.07 17.21
CA GLY A 130 5.78 14.79 16.77
C GLY A 130 5.81 15.17 15.29
N SER A 131 4.73 14.96 14.52
CA SER A 131 4.69 15.48 13.13
C SER A 131 4.43 16.99 13.14
N LEU A 132 5.32 17.76 12.52
CA LEU A 132 5.19 19.22 12.32
C LEU A 132 3.83 19.62 11.71
N SER A 133 3.22 18.73 10.93
CA SER A 133 1.89 18.90 10.34
C SER A 133 0.77 19.01 11.39
N SER A 134 0.95 18.41 12.58
CA SER A 134 -0.01 18.47 13.69
C SER A 134 -0.01 19.81 14.45
N LEU A 135 1.04 20.61 14.24
CA LEU A 135 1.22 21.94 14.84
C LEU A 135 0.60 23.06 13.96
N VAL A 136 0.26 22.75 12.70
CA VAL A 136 -0.34 23.70 11.76
C VAL A 136 -1.77 24.03 12.20
N GLY A 137 -2.02 25.31 12.51
CA GLY A 137 -3.34 25.82 12.93
C GLY A 137 -3.56 25.92 14.44
N LYS A 138 -2.59 25.55 15.27
CA LYS A 138 -2.62 25.77 16.73
C LYS A 138 -2.05 27.14 17.11
N SER A 139 -2.48 27.68 18.24
CA SER A 139 -1.91 28.93 18.76
C SER A 139 -0.48 28.71 19.27
N LEU A 140 0.35 29.76 19.26
CA LEU A 140 1.74 29.66 19.76
C LEU A 140 1.79 29.21 21.23
N SER A 141 0.81 29.61 22.06
CA SER A 141 0.71 29.16 23.46
C SER A 141 0.41 27.67 23.59
N ASP A 142 -0.41 27.10 22.70
CA ASP A 142 -0.75 25.67 22.74
C ASP A 142 0.44 24.81 22.29
N VAL A 143 1.20 25.32 21.32
CA VAL A 143 2.43 24.69 20.83
C VAL A 143 3.51 24.72 21.91
N GLU A 144 3.70 25.85 22.58
CA GLU A 144 4.64 26.00 23.70
C GLU A 144 4.33 25.03 24.84
N GLY A 145 3.07 24.94 25.26
CA GLY A 145 2.63 24.01 26.30
C GLY A 145 2.90 22.54 25.95
N LEU A 146 2.74 22.17 24.68
CA LEU A 146 3.07 20.84 24.17
C LEU A 146 4.57 20.54 24.29
N PHE A 147 5.43 21.46 23.85
CA PHE A 147 6.89 21.29 23.93
C PHE A 147 7.39 21.21 25.38
N ILE A 148 6.82 22.02 26.29
CA ILE A 148 7.14 21.95 27.72
C ILE A 148 6.72 20.60 28.31
N ALA A 149 5.53 20.10 27.98
CA ALA A 149 5.05 18.82 28.48
C ALA A 149 5.90 17.64 27.99
N GLU A 150 6.27 17.64 26.70
CA GLU A 150 7.06 16.57 26.09
C GLU A 150 8.51 16.55 26.60
N THR A 151 9.14 17.72 26.72
CA THR A 151 10.49 17.83 27.30
C THR A 151 10.52 17.46 28.77
N LEU A 152 9.51 17.86 29.55
CA LEU A 152 9.40 17.46 30.95
C LEU A 152 9.21 15.95 31.10
N GLN A 153 8.47 15.32 30.18
CA GLN A 153 8.32 13.86 30.16
C GLN A 153 9.63 13.15 29.77
N ALA A 154 10.39 13.72 28.82
CA ALA A 154 11.68 13.20 28.39
C ALA A 154 12.76 13.32 29.48
N THR A 155 12.74 14.39 30.29
CA THR A 155 13.65 14.58 31.43
C THR A 155 13.15 13.93 32.73
N GLY A 156 12.09 13.11 32.66
CA GLY A 156 11.56 12.38 33.83
C GLY A 156 10.99 13.28 34.93
N GLY A 157 10.51 14.48 34.58
CA GLY A 157 9.95 15.44 35.53
C GLY A 157 10.94 16.49 36.05
N ASN A 158 12.19 16.48 35.58
CA ASN A 158 13.19 17.44 36.00
C ASN A 158 12.98 18.79 35.30
N ARG A 159 12.43 19.75 36.05
CA ARG A 159 12.06 21.09 35.55
C ARG A 159 13.26 21.94 35.15
N GLU A 160 14.37 21.85 35.87
CA GLU A 160 15.57 22.65 35.58
C GLU A 160 16.24 22.20 34.27
N GLU A 161 16.34 20.88 34.06
CA GLU A 161 16.87 20.32 32.80
C GLU A 161 15.94 20.56 31.61
N ALA A 162 14.62 20.46 31.79
CA ALA A 162 13.66 20.75 30.73
C ALA A 162 13.71 22.23 30.31
N ALA A 163 13.80 23.14 31.28
CA ALA A 163 13.94 24.59 31.03
C ALA A 163 15.25 24.91 30.30
N ALA A 164 16.37 24.29 30.72
CA ALA A 164 17.66 24.45 30.06
C ALA A 164 17.67 23.90 28.62
N MET A 165 16.99 22.77 28.35
CA MET A 165 16.87 22.20 27.01
C MET A 165 16.02 23.07 26.07
N LEU A 166 14.95 23.68 26.60
CA LEU A 166 14.09 24.58 25.83
C LEU A 166 14.62 26.02 25.74
N GLY A 167 15.64 26.38 26.53
CA GLY A 167 16.20 27.73 26.59
C GLY A 167 15.24 28.76 27.19
N ILE A 168 14.31 28.31 28.03
CA ILE A 168 13.31 29.14 28.72
C ILE A 168 13.65 29.19 30.22
N GLY A 169 13.32 30.29 30.90
CA GLY A 169 13.68 30.52 32.31
C GLY A 169 12.62 31.31 33.06
#